data_AF-A0A327M9P3-F1
#
_entry.id   AF-A0A327M9P3-F1
#
_cell.length_a   1.000
_cell.length_b   1.000
_cell.length_c   1.000
_cell.angle_alpha   90.00
_cell.angle_beta   90.00
_cell.angle_gamma   90.00
#
_symmetry.space_group_name_H-M   'P 1'
#
loop_
_entity.id
_entity.type
_entity.pdbx_description
1 polymer ?
#
loop_
_entity_poly.entity_id
_entity_poly.type
_entity_poly.pdbx_seq_one_letter_code
_entity_poly.pdbx_strand_id
1 'polypeptide(L)'
;MALEITVARAHRWLIRRPHLPKLIIVLLAAVIAALGMITVSVWVWALAFLWLDIFATLEESLYFALVCFTTLGFGDVILPQNWRILSGMTAANGFLNIGMMSAIVIETLRLVRKNQLDS
;
A
#
# COMPACT_ATOMS: atom_id res chain seq x y z
N MET A 1 -8.37 27.91 -4.59
CA MET A 1 -9.30 28.52 -3.61
C MET A 1 -10.27 27.54 -2.95
N ALA A 2 -11.19 26.83 -3.64
CA ALA A 2 -12.13 25.92 -2.96
C ALA A 2 -11.47 24.65 -2.35
N LEU A 3 -10.42 24.15 -3.00
CA LEU A 3 -9.66 22.97 -2.56
C LEU A 3 -8.76 23.25 -1.33
N GLU A 4 -8.33 24.48 -1.14
CA GLU A 4 -7.49 24.87 0.01
C GLU A 4 -8.31 24.95 1.30
N ILE A 5 -9.60 25.34 1.20
CA ILE A 5 -10.48 25.51 2.35
C ILE A 5 -10.94 24.15 2.89
N THR A 6 -11.17 23.16 2.04
CA THR A 6 -11.53 21.79 2.45
C THR A 6 -10.36 21.07 3.11
N VAL A 7 -9.15 21.22 2.56
CA VAL A 7 -7.91 20.67 3.15
C VAL A 7 -7.57 21.36 4.48
N ALA A 8 -7.73 22.67 4.59
CA ALA A 8 -7.43 23.42 5.81
C ALA A 8 -8.43 23.15 6.96
N ARG A 9 -9.70 22.88 6.66
CA ARG A 9 -10.70 22.52 7.69
C ARG A 9 -10.50 21.11 8.24
N ALA A 10 -10.13 20.16 7.38
CA ALA A 10 -9.70 18.83 7.81
C ALA A 10 -8.48 18.90 8.75
N HIS A 11 -7.53 19.80 8.46
CA HIS A 11 -6.31 20.01 9.25
C HIS A 11 -6.58 20.59 10.66
N ARG A 12 -7.52 21.54 10.82
CA ARG A 12 -7.85 22.11 12.15
C ARG A 12 -8.62 21.16 13.05
N TRP A 13 -9.48 20.31 12.49
CA TRP A 13 -10.19 19.30 13.26
C TRP A 13 -9.24 18.19 13.77
N LEU A 14 -8.16 17.94 13.01
CA LEU A 14 -7.05 17.07 13.38
C LEU A 14 -6.12 17.65 14.48
N ILE A 15 -6.43 18.77 15.15
CA ILE A 15 -5.53 19.39 16.16
C ILE A 15 -6.10 19.48 17.59
N ARG A 16 -7.41 19.32 17.85
CA ARG A 16 -7.91 19.36 19.25
C ARG A 16 -7.82 18.00 19.99
N ARG A 17 -7.46 18.04 21.29
CA ARG A 17 -7.24 16.92 22.24
C ARG A 17 -8.55 16.13 22.45
N PRO A 18 -8.58 14.78 22.24
CA PRO A 18 -8.01 13.79 23.17
C PRO A 18 -7.09 12.74 22.50
N HIS A 19 -6.18 12.16 23.29
CA HIS A 19 -4.86 11.64 22.86
C HIS A 19 -4.86 10.23 22.24
N LEU A 20 -5.71 9.32 22.71
CA LEU A 20 -5.77 7.92 22.25
C LEU A 20 -6.67 7.67 21.02
N PRO A 21 -7.93 8.14 20.98
CA PRO A 21 -8.83 7.81 19.87
C PRO A 21 -8.36 8.42 18.55
N LYS A 22 -7.68 9.57 18.61
CA LYS A 22 -7.11 10.24 17.44
C LYS A 22 -5.91 9.50 16.86
N LEU A 23 -5.08 8.90 17.72
CA LEU A 23 -3.96 8.04 17.36
C LEU A 23 -4.47 6.78 16.64
N ILE A 24 -5.51 6.17 17.20
CA ILE A 24 -6.18 5.01 16.62
C ILE A 24 -6.75 5.38 15.24
N ILE A 25 -7.43 6.51 15.10
CA ILE A 25 -7.99 6.97 13.81
C ILE A 25 -6.88 7.20 12.78
N VAL A 26 -5.76 7.81 13.16
CA VAL A 26 -4.63 8.05 12.24
C VAL A 26 -3.97 6.75 11.83
N LEU A 27 -3.74 5.81 12.76
CA LEU A 27 -3.23 4.48 12.46
C LEU A 27 -4.17 3.71 11.52
N LEU A 28 -5.47 3.75 11.82
CA LEU A 28 -6.47 3.04 11.05
C LEU A 28 -6.60 3.63 9.64
N ALA A 29 -6.55 4.95 9.51
CA ALA A 29 -6.47 5.62 8.21
C ALA A 29 -5.19 5.27 7.45
N ALA A 30 -4.04 5.21 8.12
CA ALA A 30 -2.76 4.82 7.51
C ALA A 30 -2.78 3.36 7.01
N VAL A 31 -3.34 2.44 7.80
CA VAL A 31 -3.52 1.03 7.41
C VAL A 31 -4.48 0.90 6.23
N ILE A 32 -5.61 1.62 6.23
CA ILE A 32 -6.55 1.63 5.10
C ILE A 32 -5.88 2.20 3.85
N ALA A 33 -5.12 3.29 3.97
CA ALA A 33 -4.38 3.86 2.85
C ALA A 33 -3.32 2.89 2.31
N ALA A 34 -2.61 2.18 3.19
CA ALA A 34 -1.65 1.14 2.82
C ALA A 34 -2.32 -0.01 2.06
N LEU A 35 -3.44 -0.52 2.58
CA LEU A 35 -4.22 -1.56 1.91
C LEU A 35 -4.72 -1.10 0.55
N GLY A 36 -5.25 0.12 0.45
CA GLY A 36 -5.68 0.71 -0.82
C GLY A 36 -4.53 0.82 -1.82
N MET A 37 -3.34 1.25 -1.37
CA MET A 37 -2.16 1.33 -2.25
C MET A 37 -1.70 -0.05 -2.72
N ILE A 38 -1.69 -1.05 -1.83
CA ILE A 38 -1.37 -2.44 -2.19
C ILE A 38 -2.39 -2.97 -3.20
N THR A 39 -3.68 -2.77 -2.96
CA THR A 39 -4.74 -3.17 -3.90
C THR A 39 -4.52 -2.54 -5.27
N VAL A 40 -4.36 -1.21 -5.35
CA VAL A 40 -4.11 -0.54 -6.63
C VAL A 40 -2.87 -1.09 -7.32
N SER A 41 -1.78 -1.33 -6.58
CA SER A 41 -0.53 -1.87 -7.13
C SER A 41 -0.71 -3.27 -7.70
N VAL A 42 -1.41 -4.16 -6.98
CA VAL A 42 -1.73 -5.52 -7.43
C VAL A 42 -2.59 -5.48 -8.69
N TRP A 43 -3.60 -4.61 -8.73
CA TRP A 43 -4.47 -4.45 -9.90
C TRP A 43 -3.70 -3.94 -11.12
N VAL A 44 -2.77 -2.99 -10.96
CA VAL A 44 -1.91 -2.51 -12.04
C VAL A 44 -1.07 -3.65 -12.63
N TRP A 45 -0.48 -4.50 -11.79
CA TRP A 45 0.27 -5.66 -12.26
C TRP A 45 -0.60 -6.72 -12.91
N ALA A 46 -1.76 -7.03 -12.32
CA ALA A 46 -2.72 -7.98 -12.88
C ALA A 46 -3.19 -7.55 -14.28
N LEU A 47 -3.51 -6.27 -14.46
CA LEU A 47 -3.89 -5.71 -15.76
C LEU A 47 -2.71 -5.74 -16.74
N ALA A 48 -1.48 -5.48 -16.29
CA ALA A 48 -0.30 -5.59 -17.13
C ALA A 48 -0.08 -7.02 -17.64
N PHE A 49 -0.28 -8.03 -16.80
CA PHE A 49 -0.18 -9.44 -17.20
C PHE A 49 -1.29 -9.86 -18.16
N LEU A 50 -2.51 -9.35 -17.97
CA LEU A 50 -3.62 -9.58 -18.87
C LEU A 50 -3.38 -8.91 -20.24
N TRP A 51 -2.82 -7.70 -20.26
CA TRP A 51 -2.47 -6.97 -21.49
C TRP A 51 -1.34 -7.63 -22.27
N LEU A 52 -0.42 -8.29 -21.58
CA LEU A 52 0.67 -9.06 -22.17
C LEU A 52 0.24 -10.47 -22.61
N ASP A 53 -1.06 -10.80 -22.45
CA ASP A 53 -1.68 -12.08 -22.80
C ASP A 53 -0.94 -13.29 -22.18
N ILE A 54 -0.43 -13.10 -20.95
CA ILE A 54 0.38 -14.09 -20.24
C ILE A 54 -0.51 -15.15 -19.59
N PHE A 55 -1.68 -14.73 -19.11
CA PHE A 55 -2.68 -15.59 -18.51
C PHE A 55 -4.01 -15.42 -19.25
N ALA A 56 -4.73 -16.54 -19.43
CA ALA A 56 -6.00 -16.55 -20.16
C ALA A 56 -7.16 -15.93 -19.36
N THR A 57 -7.01 -15.77 -18.05
CA THR A 57 -8.06 -15.28 -17.16
C THR A 57 -7.60 -14.13 -16.27
N LEU A 58 -8.53 -13.24 -15.94
CA LEU A 58 -8.30 -12.17 -14.97
C LEU A 58 -8.01 -12.75 -13.58
N GLU A 59 -8.70 -13.82 -13.20
CA GLU A 59 -8.52 -14.49 -11.91
C GLU A 59 -7.09 -14.96 -11.72
N GLU A 60 -6.52 -15.67 -12.70
CA GLU A 60 -5.15 -16.18 -12.65
C GLU A 60 -4.12 -15.04 -12.65
N SER A 61 -4.34 -14.00 -13.46
CA SER A 61 -3.50 -12.80 -13.48
C SER A 61 -3.46 -12.09 -12.13
N LEU A 62 -4.63 -11.94 -11.49
CA LEU A 62 -4.78 -11.26 -10.21
C LEU A 62 -4.22 -12.10 -9.07
N TYR A 63 -4.45 -13.41 -9.10
CA TYR A 63 -3.88 -14.38 -8.17
C TYR A 63 -2.35 -14.35 -8.23
N PHE A 64 -1.77 -14.47 -9.43
CA PHE A 64 -0.32 -14.42 -9.61
C PHE A 64 0.25 -13.09 -9.12
N ALA A 65 -0.34 -11.96 -9.54
CA ALA A 65 0.11 -10.63 -9.12
C ALA A 65 0.07 -10.48 -7.59
N LEU A 66 -1.00 -10.94 -6.94
CA LEU A 66 -1.15 -10.87 -5.49
C LEU A 66 -0.10 -11.73 -4.76
N VAL A 67 0.07 -12.99 -5.16
CA VAL A 67 1.00 -13.93 -4.54
C VAL A 67 2.46 -13.48 -4.73
N CYS A 68 2.77 -12.96 -5.92
CA CYS A 68 4.10 -12.46 -6.23
C CYS A 68 4.40 -11.14 -5.51
N PHE A 69 3.44 -10.19 -5.51
CA PHE A 69 3.58 -8.89 -4.85
C PHE A 69 3.69 -9.02 -3.33
N THR A 70 2.95 -9.94 -2.72
CA THR A 70 3.06 -10.19 -1.27
C THR A 70 4.29 -11.00 -0.89
N THR A 71 5.19 -11.29 -1.85
CA THR A 71 6.40 -12.12 -1.68
C THR A 71 6.11 -13.55 -1.22
N LEU A 72 4.85 -13.98 -1.26
CA LEU A 72 4.39 -15.26 -0.75
C LEU A 72 4.85 -16.41 -1.65
N GLY A 73 4.73 -16.23 -2.97
CA GLY A 73 5.42 -17.04 -3.97
C GLY A 73 5.13 -18.56 -3.89
N PHE A 74 3.85 -18.96 -3.85
CA PHE A 74 3.45 -20.39 -3.83
C PHE A 74 4.11 -21.23 -4.93
N GLY A 75 4.39 -20.64 -6.10
CA GLY A 75 5.08 -21.30 -7.20
C GLY A 75 4.20 -22.29 -7.98
N ASP A 76 2.90 -22.30 -7.70
CA ASP A 76 1.86 -23.03 -8.41
C ASP A 76 1.57 -22.39 -9.79
N VAL A 77 1.55 -21.06 -9.85
CA VAL A 77 1.44 -20.28 -11.08
C VAL A 77 2.75 -19.54 -11.31
N ILE A 78 3.37 -19.73 -12.47
CA ILE A 78 4.65 -19.11 -12.84
C ILE A 78 4.59 -18.52 -14.25
N LEU A 79 5.28 -17.38 -14.45
CA LEU A 79 5.44 -16.81 -15.78
C LEU A 79 6.37 -17.67 -16.66
N PRO A 80 6.09 -17.75 -17.97
CA PRO A 80 6.98 -18.39 -18.92
C PRO A 80 8.35 -17.69 -18.98
N GLN A 81 9.37 -18.41 -19.47
CA GLN A 81 10.77 -18.02 -19.34
C GLN A 81 11.11 -16.64 -19.96
N ASN A 82 10.39 -16.23 -21.00
CA ASN A 82 10.52 -14.92 -21.63
C ASN A 82 10.07 -13.75 -20.74
N TRP A 83 9.13 -13.98 -19.82
CA TRP A 83 8.55 -12.94 -18.96
C TRP A 83 8.93 -13.11 -17.47
N ARG A 84 9.78 -14.07 -17.14
CA ARG A 84 10.23 -14.36 -15.77
C ARG A 84 10.85 -13.16 -15.04
N ILE A 85 11.40 -12.18 -15.75
CA ILE A 85 11.92 -10.96 -15.09
C ILE A 85 10.78 -10.13 -14.48
N LEU A 86 9.59 -10.12 -15.08
CA LEU A 86 8.46 -9.37 -14.55
C LEU A 86 7.97 -9.94 -13.22
N SER A 87 8.04 -11.25 -13.00
CA SER A 87 7.73 -11.82 -11.67
C SER A 87 8.71 -11.27 -10.63
N GLY A 88 10.01 -11.28 -10.93
CA GLY A 88 11.02 -10.68 -10.05
C GLY A 88 10.76 -9.20 -9.77
N MET A 89 10.38 -8.43 -10.79
CA MET A 89 10.04 -7.01 -10.65
C MET A 89 8.78 -6.78 -9.81
N THR A 90 7.77 -7.63 -9.96
CA THR A 90 6.52 -7.56 -9.18
C THR A 90 6.80 -7.83 -7.71
N ALA A 91 7.57 -8.88 -7.42
CA ALA A 91 7.98 -9.20 -6.06
C ALA A 91 8.84 -8.09 -5.43
N ALA A 92 9.81 -7.54 -6.18
CA ALA A 92 10.63 -6.43 -5.71
C ALA A 92 9.79 -5.17 -5.42
N ASN A 93 8.80 -4.88 -6.27
CA ASN A 93 7.90 -3.75 -6.07
C ASN A 93 7.05 -3.92 -4.80
N GLY A 94 6.50 -5.11 -4.57
CA GLY A 94 5.75 -5.40 -3.35
C GLY A 94 6.62 -5.36 -2.09
N PHE A 95 7.85 -5.88 -2.15
CA PHE A 95 8.82 -5.78 -1.06
C PHE A 95 9.13 -4.33 -0.68
N LEU A 96 9.41 -3.48 -1.67
CA LEU A 96 9.64 -2.05 -1.45
C LEU A 96 8.42 -1.35 -0.85
N ASN A 97 7.21 -1.72 -1.31
CA ASN A 97 5.97 -1.16 -0.81
C ASN A 97 5.77 -1.49 0.68
N ILE A 98 5.95 -2.76 1.06
CA ILE A 98 5.87 -3.20 2.47
C ILE A 98 6.89 -2.47 3.33
N GLY A 99 8.13 -2.35 2.86
CA GLY A 99 9.20 -1.61 3.55
C GLY A 99 8.81 -0.14 3.78
N MET A 100 8.33 0.54 2.74
CA MET A 100 7.90 1.94 2.81
C MET A 100 6.70 2.14 3.75
N MET A 101 5.71 1.24 3.70
CA MET A 101 4.55 1.29 4.60
C MET A 101 4.95 1.14 6.07
N SER A 102 5.86 0.21 6.37
CA SER A 102 6.38 0.04 7.74
C SER A 102 7.08 1.31 8.23
N ALA A 103 7.87 1.96 7.37
CA ALA A 103 8.58 3.19 7.69
C ALA A 103 7.61 4.34 7.96
N ILE A 104 6.56 4.49 7.15
CA ILE A 104 5.51 5.50 7.33
C ILE A 104 4.78 5.30 8.66
N VAL A 105 4.43 4.06 9.02
CA VAL A 105 3.76 3.78 10.30
C VAL A 105 4.69 4.12 11.48
N ILE A 106 5.96 3.69 11.42
CA ILE A 106 6.95 3.99 12.46
C ILE A 106 7.17 5.49 12.60
N GLU A 107 7.30 6.23 11.49
CA GLU A 107 7.49 7.68 11.51
C GLU A 107 6.26 8.40 12.05
N THR A 108 5.05 7.96 11.68
CA THR A 108 3.80 8.49 12.23
C THR A 108 3.75 8.30 13.75
N LEU A 109 4.13 7.12 14.24
CA LEU A 109 4.22 6.84 15.68
C LEU A 109 5.26 7.73 16.37
N ARG A 110 6.44 7.93 15.75
CA ARG A 110 7.50 8.81 16.28
C ARG A 110 7.04 10.26 16.37
N LEU A 111 6.41 10.78 15.31
CA LEU A 111 5.87 12.14 15.27
C LEU A 111 4.85 12.37 16.37
N VAL A 112 3.95 11.40 16.57
CA VAL A 112 2.96 11.50 17.65
C VAL A 112 3.64 11.46 19.02
N ARG A 113 4.58 10.53 19.24
CA ARG A 113 5.30 10.42 20.52
C ARG A 113 6.08 11.69 20.86
N LYS A 114 6.75 12.31 19.87
CA LYS A 114 7.46 13.58 20.04
C LYS A 114 6.50 14.70 20.45
N ASN A 115 5.38 14.84 19.75
CA ASN A 115 4.35 15.84 20.08
C ASN A 115 3.69 15.64 21.45
N GLN A 116 3.77 14.44 22.06
CA GLN A 116 3.31 14.19 23.43
C GLN A 116 4.36 14.58 24.49
N LEU A 117 5.65 14.54 24.16
CA LEU A 117 6.74 14.85 25.10
C LEU A 117 7.03 16.36 25.17
N ASP A 118 6.74 17.10 24.10
CA ASP A 118 6.93 18.56 24.01
C ASP A 118 5.70 19.37 24.52
N SER A 119 4.72 18.73 25.17
CA SER A 119 3.49 19.33 25.76
C SER A 119 3.41 19.15 27.27
#